data_AF-A0A0S8B0M5-F1
#
_entry.id   AF-A0A0S8B0M5-F1
#
_cell.length_a   1.000
_cell.length_b   1.000
_cell.length_c   1.000
_cell.angle_alpha   90.00
_cell.angle_beta   90.00
_cell.angle_gamma   90.00
#
_symmetry.space_group_name_H-M   'P 1'
#
loop_
_entity.id
_entity.type
_entity.pdbx_description
1 polymer ?
#
loop_
_entity_poly.entity_id
_entity_poly.type
_entity_poly.pdbx_seq_one_letter_code
_entity_poly.pdbx_strand_id
1 'polypeptide(L)'
;MTLARWVAVAAVAGGVIFGLMGGEYSALDRRAIRVQIRAQEQAIARLTEEVDSLAEFAGRLETDTYLQEKRARERFGMIRDGEILYGIEPVR
;
A
#
# COMPACT_ATOMS: atom_id res chain seq x y z
N MET A 1 -17.49 -51.42 24.66
CA MET A 1 -16.35 -50.47 24.56
C MET A 1 -16.28 -49.73 25.88
N THR A 2 -15.17 -49.80 26.61
CA THR A 2 -15.10 -49.30 27.99
C THR A 2 -15.07 -47.77 28.02
N LEU A 3 -15.82 -47.18 28.95
CA LEU A 3 -15.89 -45.73 29.19
C LEU A 3 -14.50 -45.08 29.28
N ALA A 4 -13.55 -45.80 29.89
CA ALA A 4 -12.15 -45.40 30.01
C ALA A 4 -11.48 -45.09 28.67
N ARG A 5 -11.80 -45.85 27.61
CA ARG A 5 -11.22 -45.62 26.28
C ARG A 5 -11.73 -44.33 25.65
N TRP A 6 -12.99 -43.99 25.88
CA TRP A 6 -13.58 -42.74 25.42
C TRP A 6 -13.05 -41.53 26.19
N VAL A 7 -12.86 -41.67 27.50
CA VAL A 7 -12.23 -40.63 28.32
C VAL A 7 -10.79 -40.38 27.88
N ALA A 8 -10.01 -41.43 27.60
CA ALA A 8 -8.66 -41.28 27.09
C ALA A 8 -8.61 -40.57 25.72
N VAL A 9 -9.51 -40.93 24.79
CA VAL A 9 -9.62 -40.25 23.49
C VAL A 9 -10.02 -38.79 23.65
N ALA A 10 -10.99 -38.48 24.52
CA ALA A 10 -11.43 -37.11 24.78
C ALA A 10 -10.31 -36.26 25.41
N ALA A 11 -9.54 -36.83 26.34
CA ALA A 11 -8.41 -36.14 26.96
C ALA A 11 -7.31 -35.81 25.95
N VAL A 12 -6.97 -36.75 25.06
CA VAL A 12 -5.97 -36.53 23.99
C VAL A 12 -6.47 -35.49 22.99
N ALA A 13 -7.72 -35.59 22.55
CA ALA A 13 -8.31 -34.62 21.63
C ALA A 13 -8.35 -33.21 22.25
N GLY A 14 -8.75 -33.11 23.53
CA GLY A 14 -8.75 -31.86 24.29
C GLY A 14 -7.35 -31.24 24.41
N GLY A 15 -6.33 -32.05 24.70
CA GLY A 15 -4.94 -31.58 24.76
C GLY A 15 -4.43 -31.06 23.42
N VAL A 16 -4.77 -31.71 22.31
CA VAL A 16 -4.41 -31.24 20.96
C VAL A 16 -5.11 -29.93 20.63
N ILE A 17 -6.41 -29.81 20.90
CA ILE A 17 -7.18 -28.57 20.67
C ILE A 17 -6.61 -27.44 21.53
N PHE A 18 -6.32 -27.72 22.81
CA PHE A 18 -5.73 -26.76 23.73
C PHE A 18 -4.33 -26.33 23.28
N GLY A 19 -3.49 -27.23 22.75
CA GLY A 19 -2.19 -26.85 22.20
C GLY A 19 -2.28 -25.99 20.93
N LEU A 20 -3.30 -26.22 20.10
CA LEU A 20 -3.54 -25.43 18.90
C LEU A 20 -4.11 -24.03 19.21
N MET A 21 -4.91 -23.90 20.27
CA MET A 21 -5.63 -22.67 20.62
C MET A 21 -5.03 -21.87 21.77
N GLY A 22 -4.39 -22.53 22.74
CA GLY A 22 -4.01 -21.97 24.04
C GLY A 22 -2.54 -21.57 24.19
N GLY A 23 -1.68 -21.85 23.22
CA GLY A 23 -0.35 -21.23 23.19
C GLY A 23 -0.50 -19.74 22.86
N GLU A 24 0.16 -18.84 23.60
CA GLU A 24 0.09 -17.36 23.52
C GLU A 24 0.24 -16.75 22.11
N TYR A 25 0.55 -17.56 21.10
CA TYR A 25 0.44 -17.24 19.68
C TYR A 25 -0.05 -18.48 18.93
N SER A 26 -1.36 -18.60 18.71
CA SER A 26 -1.93 -19.73 17.98
C SER A 26 -1.24 -19.89 16.61
N ALA A 27 -1.10 -21.12 16.13
CA ALA A 27 -0.59 -21.38 14.78
C ALA A 27 -1.41 -20.64 13.70
N LEU A 28 -2.68 -20.35 13.98
CA LEU A 28 -3.58 -19.56 13.15
C LEU A 28 -3.19 -18.07 13.13
N ASP A 29 -2.85 -17.48 14.27
CA ASP A 29 -2.40 -16.08 14.36
C ASP A 29 -1.11 -15.86 13.57
N ARG A 30 -0.16 -16.81 13.63
CA ARG A 30 1.07 -16.72 12.83
C ARG A 30 0.78 -16.70 11.33
N ARG A 31 -0.24 -17.41 10.87
CA ARG A 31 -0.66 -17.38 9.46
C ARG A 31 -1.34 -16.05 9.13
N ALA A 32 -2.23 -15.56 9.98
CA ALA A 32 -2.89 -14.27 9.80
C ALA A 32 -1.88 -13.12 9.73
N ILE A 33 -0.94 -13.06 10.66
CA ILE A 33 0.13 -12.06 10.69
C ILE A 33 0.99 -12.13 9.42
N ARG A 34 1.38 -13.34 8.97
CA ARG A 34 2.15 -13.46 7.70
C ARG A 34 1.39 -12.97 6.48
N VAL A 35 0.07 -13.19 6.44
CA VAL A 35 -0.77 -12.66 5.34
C VAL A 35 -0.84 -11.15 5.41
N GLN A 36 -1.01 -10.57 6.61
CA GLN A 36 -1.02 -9.12 6.81
C GLN A 36 0.31 -8.47 6.42
N ILE A 37 1.44 -9.04 6.84
CA ILE A 37 2.78 -8.57 6.46
C ILE A 37 2.92 -8.54 4.94
N ARG A 38 2.59 -9.65 4.25
CA ARG A 38 2.67 -9.71 2.79
C ARG A 38 1.77 -8.69 2.10
N ALA A 39 0.56 -8.47 2.63
CA ALA A 39 -0.36 -7.47 2.09
C ALA A 39 0.19 -6.05 2.27
N GLN A 40 0.80 -5.76 3.42
CA GLN A 40 1.44 -4.47 3.70
C GLN A 40 2.68 -4.25 2.84
N GLU A 41 3.54 -5.26 2.68
CA GLU A 41 4.71 -5.20 1.78
C GLU A 41 4.29 -4.90 0.33
N GLN A 42 3.23 -5.55 -0.15
CA GLN A 42 2.68 -5.27 -1.49
C GLN A 42 2.11 -3.85 -1.60
N ALA A 43 1.44 -3.35 -0.56
CA ALA A 43 0.92 -1.99 -0.54
C ALA A 43 2.06 -0.97 -0.57
N ILE A 44 3.12 -1.19 0.22
CA ILE A 44 4.32 -0.36 0.22
C ILE A 44 4.96 -0.35 -1.16
N ALA A 45 5.18 -1.53 -1.76
CA ALA A 45 5.81 -1.61 -3.09
C ALA A 45 5.04 -0.81 -4.15
N ARG A 46 3.70 -0.91 -4.17
CA ARG A 46 2.86 -0.14 -5.10
C ARG A 46 2.94 1.36 -4.87
N LEU A 47 2.89 1.79 -3.61
CA LEU A 47 2.97 3.21 -3.27
C LEU A 47 4.34 3.78 -3.59
N THR A 48 5.41 3.02 -3.37
CA THR A 48 6.77 3.44 -3.76
C THR A 48 6.86 3.64 -5.27
N GLU A 49 6.35 2.70 -6.08
CA GLU A 49 6.32 2.83 -7.54
C GLU A 49 5.53 4.07 -7.99
N GLU A 50 4.40 4.36 -7.35
CA GLU A 50 3.60 5.55 -7.65
C GLU A 50 4.35 6.84 -7.27
N VAL A 51 4.98 6.89 -6.10
CA VAL A 51 5.79 8.03 -5.66
C VAL A 51 6.97 8.26 -6.60
N ASP A 52 7.67 7.21 -7.00
CA ASP A 52 8.81 7.30 -7.92
C ASP A 52 8.36 7.81 -9.30
N SER A 53 7.24 7.31 -9.81
CA SER A 53 6.66 7.78 -11.07
C SER A 53 6.25 9.26 -11.00
N LEU A 54 5.64 9.68 -9.90
CA LEU A 54 5.26 11.08 -9.68
C LEU A 54 6.49 11.98 -9.54
N ALA A 55 7.54 11.52 -8.85
CA ALA A 55 8.79 12.24 -8.71
C ALA A 55 9.50 12.42 -10.06
N GLU A 56 9.54 11.36 -10.89
CA GLU A 56 10.06 11.44 -12.25
C GLU A 56 9.25 12.44 -13.09
N PHE A 57 7.92 12.36 -13.02
CA PHE A 57 7.04 13.30 -13.75
C PHE A 57 7.26 14.75 -13.29
N ALA A 58 7.40 14.99 -11.99
CA ALA A 58 7.70 16.32 -11.45
C ALA A 58 9.05 16.85 -11.95
N GLY A 59 10.10 16.03 -11.89
CA GLY A 59 11.42 16.41 -12.41
C GLY A 59 11.39 16.69 -13.92
N ARG A 60 10.62 15.93 -14.69
CA ARG A 60 10.38 16.21 -16.11
C ARG A 60 9.65 17.53 -16.31
N LEU A 61 8.64 17.85 -15.49
CA LEU A 61 7.92 19.12 -15.60
C LEU A 61 8.84 20.33 -15.38
N GLU A 62 9.92 20.19 -14.59
CA GLU A 62 10.89 21.27 -14.37
C GLU A 62 11.94 21.41 -15.48
N THR A 63 12.20 20.33 -16.23
CA THR A 63 13.32 20.26 -17.18
C THR A 63 12.90 20.18 -18.66
N ASP A 64 11.71 19.67 -18.95
CA ASP A 64 11.19 19.43 -20.30
C ASP A 64 10.38 20.65 -20.76
N THR A 65 10.99 21.49 -21.61
CA THR A 65 10.34 22.71 -22.15
C THR A 65 9.06 22.40 -22.93
N TYR A 66 9.00 21.28 -23.66
CA TYR A 66 7.81 20.91 -24.41
C TYR A 66 6.66 20.55 -23.46
N LEU A 67 6.96 19.79 -22.40
CA LEU A 67 5.97 19.44 -21.39
C LEU A 67 5.48 20.69 -20.63
N GLN A 68 6.39 21.61 -20.29
CA GLN A 68 6.05 22.90 -19.68
C GLN A 68 5.11 23.71 -20.58
N GLU A 69 5.47 23.88 -21.85
CA GLU A 69 4.66 24.64 -22.80
C GLU A 69 3.29 23.99 -23.01
N LYS A 70 3.24 22.66 -23.16
CA LYS A 70 1.97 21.94 -23.29
C LYS A 70 1.07 22.19 -22.07
N ARG A 71 1.60 22.06 -20.85
CA ARG A 71 0.83 22.32 -19.62
C ARG A 71 0.42 23.79 -19.49
N ALA A 72 1.30 24.71 -19.88
CA ALA A 72 0.98 26.14 -19.90
C ALA A 72 -0.17 26.42 -20.87
N ARG A 73 -0.16 25.82 -22.07
CA ARG A 73 -1.24 25.93 -23.05
C ARG A 73 -2.55 25.31 -22.57
N GLU A 74 -2.49 24.18 -21.87
CA GLU A 74 -3.68 23.57 -21.25
C GLU A 74 -4.33 24.49 -20.21
N ARG A 75 -3.52 25.23 -19.43
CA ARG A 75 -4.01 26.09 -18.35
C ARG A 75 -4.39 27.50 -18.80
N PHE A 76 -3.61 28.09 -19.72
CA PHE A 76 -3.69 29.50 -20.08
C PHE A 76 -4.08 29.74 -21.55
N GLY A 77 -4.11 28.70 -22.39
CA GLY A 77 -4.36 28.81 -23.82
C GLY A 77 -3.12 29.19 -24.64
N MET A 78 -3.33 29.46 -25.93
CA MET A 78 -2.28 29.88 -26.86
C MET A 78 -2.04 31.39 -26.72
N ILE A 79 -0.83 31.77 -26.29
CA ILE A 79 -0.39 33.17 -26.23
C ILE A 79 0.14 33.56 -27.62
N ARG A 80 -0.28 34.71 -28.14
CA ARG A 80 0.20 35.21 -29.44
C ARG A 80 1.49 36.01 -29.28
N ASP A 81 2.24 36.16 -30.38
CA ASP A 81 3.44 37.00 -30.39
C ASP A 81 3.11 38.43 -29.94
N GLY A 82 3.82 38.90 -28.91
CA GLY A 82 3.63 40.23 -28.31
C GLY A 82 2.61 40.30 -27.16
N GLU A 83 1.94 39.20 -26.83
CA GLU A 83 1.01 39.13 -25.70
C GLU A 83 1.74 38.71 -24.41
N ILE A 84 1.51 39.43 -23.31
CA ILE A 84 2.15 39.18 -22.00
C ILE A 84 1.07 38.75 -21.01
N LEU A 85 1.24 37.56 -20.43
CA LEU A 85 0.36 37.04 -19.39
C LEU A 85 0.88 37.42 -18.00
N TYR A 86 0.06 38.08 -17.20
CA TYR A 86 0.35 38.38 -15.80
C TYR A 86 -0.42 37.42 -14.88
N GLY A 87 0.30 36.62 -14.10
CA GLY A 87 -0.28 35.79 -13.04
C GLY A 87 -0.10 36.46 -11.68
N ILE A 88 -1.16 36.56 -10.89
CA ILE A 88 -1.10 36.98 -9.49
C ILE A 88 -1.25 35.71 -8.65
N GLU A 89 -0.18 35.28 -7.98
CA GLU A 89 -0.21 34.13 -7.09
C GLU A 89 0.01 34.59 -5.65
N PRO A 90 -0.81 34.10 -4.69
CA PRO A 90 -0.61 34.45 -3.28
C PRO A 90 0.69 33.83 -2.77
N VAL A 91 1.49 34.63 -2.06
CA VAL A 91 2.67 34.15 -1.33
C VAL A 91 2.18 33.24 -0.20
N ARG A 92 2.59 31.96 -0.24
CA ARG A 92 2.35 31.00 0.85
C ARG A 92 3.50 30.99 1.84
#